data_AF-A0A6J5XB21-F1
#
_entry.id   AF-A0A6J5XB21-F1
#
_cell.length_a   1.000
_cell.length_b   1.000
_cell.length_c   1.000
_cell.angle_alpha   90.00
_cell.angle_beta   90.00
_cell.angle_gamma   90.00
#
_symmetry.space_group_name_H-M   'P 1'
#
loop_
_entity.id
_entity.type
_entity.pdbx_description
1 polymer ?
#
loop_
_entity_poly.entity_id
_entity_poly.type
_entity_poly.pdbx_seq_one_letter_code
_entity_poly.pdbx_strand_id
1 'polypeptide(L)' 'MEEKTANTTELTALLVVAPSEVTSAARFYRQVFGATIVNNDLELAEIMIGSNLLIITCPSRPHLSAPMLCLRLGTVG' A
#
# COMPACT_ATOMS: atom_id res chain seq x y z
N MET A 1 26.63 -11.59 -26.76
CA MET A 1 26.09 -10.29 -26.31
C MET A 1 25.02 -10.66 -25.31
N GLU A 2 25.37 -10.74 -24.02
CA GLU A 2 24.43 -11.10 -22.97
C GLU A 2 23.52 -9.89 -22.71
N GLU A 3 22.23 -10.08 -22.98
CA GLU A 3 21.20 -9.10 -22.73
C GLU A 3 20.99 -9.01 -21.22
N LYS A 4 21.61 -7.99 -20.60
CA LYS A 4 21.47 -7.71 -19.17
C LYS A 4 20.04 -7.22 -18.93
N THR A 5 19.14 -8.12 -18.55
CA THR A 5 17.79 -7.77 -18.12
C THR A 5 17.90 -6.74 -17.00
N ALA A 6 17.44 -5.52 -17.29
CA ALA A 6 17.33 -4.49 -16.28
C ALA A 6 16.24 -4.92 -15.30
N ASN A 7 16.61 -5.20 -14.05
CA ASN A 7 15.63 -5.46 -12.99
C ASN A 7 14.72 -4.23 -12.89
N THR A 8 13.46 -4.37 -13.28
CA THR A 8 12.48 -3.30 -13.19
C THR A 8 12.06 -3.18 -11.73
N THR A 9 12.30 -2.02 -11.12
CA THR A 9 11.84 -1.74 -9.76
C THR A 9 10.37 -1.34 -9.81
N GLU A 10 9.49 -2.14 -9.21
CA GLU A 10 8.09 -1.80 -9.05
C GLU A 10 7.93 -0.88 -7.82
N LEU A 11 7.21 0.22 -7.99
CA LEU A 11 6.92 1.19 -6.94
C LEU A 11 5.48 0.99 -6.47
N THR A 12 5.30 0.59 -5.21
CA THR A 12 3.98 0.50 -4.59
C THR A 12 3.82 1.62 -3.56
N ALA A 13 2.74 2.39 -3.67
CA ALA A 13 2.42 3.38 -2.65
C ALA A 13 1.94 2.70 -1.36
N LEU A 14 2.42 3.19 -0.22
CA LEU A 14 2.01 2.78 1.12
C LEU A 14 1.43 3.97 1.88
N LEU A 15 0.23 3.81 2.43
CA LEU A 15 -0.33 4.73 3.42
C LEU A 15 -0.24 4.09 4.81
N VAL A 16 0.58 4.67 5.67
CA VAL A 16 0.71 4.25 7.08
C VAL A 16 -0.29 5.05 7.91
N VAL A 17 -1.24 4.38 8.56
CA VAL A 17 -2.28 4.96 9.43
C VAL A 17 -2.17 4.42 10.86
N ALA A 18 -3.00 4.91 11.79
CA ALA A 18 -3.08 4.30 13.11
C ALA A 18 -3.62 2.86 13.02
N PRO A 19 -3.22 1.92 13.89
CA PRO A 19 -3.71 0.53 13.84
C PRO A 19 -5.24 0.40 13.82
N SER A 20 -5.95 1.29 14.52
CA SER A 20 -7.43 1.32 14.54
C SER A 20 -8.07 1.81 13.24
N GLU A 21 -7.29 2.34 12.30
CA GLU A 21 -7.79 3.05 11.13
C GLU A 21 -7.61 2.30 9.81
N VAL A 22 -6.86 1.20 9.77
CA VAL A 22 -6.54 0.46 8.53
C VAL A 22 -7.81 0.12 7.72
N THR A 23 -8.77 -0.56 8.35
CA THR A 23 -10.04 -0.93 7.70
C THR A 23 -10.90 0.29 7.35
N SER A 24 -10.93 1.30 8.21
CA SER A 24 -11.71 2.52 7.98
C SER A 24 -11.17 3.32 6.79
N ALA A 25 -9.85 3.42 6.67
CA ALA A 25 -9.17 4.04 5.53
C ALA A 25 -9.46 3.29 4.23
N ALA A 26 -9.34 1.96 4.20
CA ALA A 26 -9.69 1.17 3.01
C ALA A 26 -11.14 1.40 2.56
N ARG A 27 -12.09 1.47 3.50
CA ARG A 27 -13.51 1.79 3.22
C ARG A 27 -13.69 3.21 2.70
N PHE A 28 -12.98 4.19 3.26
CA PHE A 28 -12.97 5.56 2.77
C PHE A 28 -12.52 5.60 1.30
N TYR A 29 -11.41 4.93 0.96
CA TYR A 29 -10.94 4.90 -0.42
C TYR A 29 -11.90 4.22 -1.39
N ARG A 30 -12.56 3.13 -0.95
CA ARG A 30 -13.64 2.51 -1.73
C ARG A 30 -14.78 3.48 -2.00
N GLN A 31 -15.23 4.22 -0.99
CA GLN A 31 -16.39 5.13 -1.10
C GLN A 31 -16.09 6.38 -1.92
N VAL A 32 -14.91 6.98 -1.74
CA VAL A 32 -14.55 8.28 -2.34
C VAL A 32 -13.93 8.11 -3.72
N PHE A 33 -13.09 7.10 -3.91
CA PHE A 33 -12.33 6.90 -5.16
C PHE A 33 -12.77 5.67 -5.95
N GLY A 34 -13.80 4.95 -5.50
CA GLY A 34 -14.24 3.71 -6.15
C GLY A 34 -13.21 2.59 -6.09
N ALA A 35 -12.30 2.62 -5.09
CA ALA A 35 -11.25 1.62 -4.97
C ALA A 35 -11.81 0.22 -4.72
N THR A 36 -11.20 -0.80 -5.32
CA THR A 36 -11.54 -2.21 -5.04
C THR A 36 -10.67 -2.73 -3.91
N ILE A 37 -11.28 -3.26 -2.86
CA ILE A 37 -10.55 -3.88 -1.75
C ILE A 37 -10.18 -5.31 -2.15
N VAL A 38 -8.88 -5.62 -2.21
CA VAL A 38 -8.33 -6.93 -2.56
C VAL A 38 -8.08 -7.76 -1.30
N ASN A 39 -7.43 -7.14 -0.30
CA ASN A 39 -7.24 -7.71 1.02
C ASN A 39 -7.60 -6.67 2.09
N ASN A 40 -8.12 -7.10 3.24
CA ASN A 40 -8.43 -6.20 4.35
C ASN A 40 -8.38 -6.93 5.70
N ASP A 41 -7.19 -6.93 6.28
CA ASP A 41 -6.89 -7.38 7.63
C ASP A 41 -6.77 -6.19 8.59
N LEU A 42 -6.61 -6.48 9.89
CA LEU A 42 -6.49 -5.44 10.92
C LEU A 42 -5.22 -4.58 10.79
N GLU A 43 -4.14 -5.14 10.25
CA GLU A 43 -2.83 -4.48 10.15
C GLU A 43 -2.46 -4.04 8.73
N LEU A 44 -3.18 -4.57 7.74
CA LEU A 44 -2.88 -4.36 6.33
C LEU A 44 -4.14 -4.46 5.48
N ALA A 45 -4.34 -3.49 4.60
CA ALA A 45 -5.33 -3.53 3.55
C ALA A 45 -4.66 -3.27 2.20
N GLU A 46 -5.04 -4.04 1.19
CA GLU A 46 -4.60 -3.87 -0.19
C GLU A 46 -5.79 -3.42 -1.01
N ILE A 47 -5.64 -2.27 -1.67
CA ILE A 47 -6.70 -1.72 -2.51
C ILE A 47 -6.17 -1.38 -3.90
N MET A 48 -7.03 -1.57 -4.90
CA MET A 48 -6.76 -1.19 -6.28
C MET A 48 -7.51 0.08 -6.63
N ILE A 49 -6.78 1.09 -7.12
CA ILE A 49 -7.35 2.31 -7.70
C ILE A 49 -7.02 2.31 -9.18
N GLY A 50 -7.99 1.93 -10.01
CA GLY A 50 -7.73 1.54 -11.40
C GLY A 50 -6.82 0.33 -11.45
N SER A 51 -5.68 0.43 -12.13
CA SER A 51 -4.65 -0.61 -12.23
C SER A 51 -3.54 -0.50 -11.19
N ASN A 52 -3.60 0.48 -10.28
CA ASN A 52 -2.54 0.74 -9.31
C ASN A 52 -2.88 0.15 -7.95
N LEU A 53 -1.92 -0.57 -7.37
CA LEU A 53 -1.99 -1.08 -6.01
C LEU A 53 -1.59 0.02 -5.01
N LEU A 54 -2.45 0.24 -4.01
CA LEU A 54 -2.14 1.01 -2.80
C LEU A 54 -2.23 0.06 -1.60
N ILE A 55 -1.19 0.06 -0.78
CA ILE A 55 -1.16 -0.68 0.48
C ILE A 55 -1.45 0.30 1.62
N ILE A 56 -2.41 -0.01 2.48
CA ILE A 56 -2.68 0.72 3.72
C ILE A 56 -2.20 -0.17 4.85
N THR A 57 -1.37 0.35 5.75
CA THR A 57 -0.83 -0.43 6.87
C THR A 57 -0.70 0.44 8.11
N CYS A 58 -0.32 -0.15 9.24
CA CYS A 58 -0.02 0.57 10.47
C CYS A 58 1.40 0.25 10.96
N PRO A 59 2.04 1.16 11.69
CA PRO A 59 3.39 0.90 12.18
C PRO A 59 3.35 -0.17 13.28
N SER A 60 4.19 -1.20 13.14
CA SER A 60 4.41 -2.20 14.18
C SER A 60 5.23 -1.68 15.36
N ARG A 61 5.79 -0.46 15.26
CA ARG A 61 6.50 0.24 16.33
C ARG A 61 5.87 1.60 16.62
N PRO A 62 5.62 1.96 17.89
CA PRO A 62 4.86 3.15 18.27
C PRO A 62 5.56 4.49 18.01
N HIS A 63 6.81 4.50 17.53
CA HIS A 63 7.63 5.71 17.37
C HIS A 63 7.48 6.39 16.00
N LEU A 64 6.62 5.87 15.13
CA LEU A 64 6.34 6.46 13.83
C LEU A 64 4.97 7.15 13.86
N SER A 65 4.98 8.47 13.70
CA SER A 65 3.77 9.30 13.72
C SER A 65 2.96 9.11 12.43
N ALA A 66 1.90 8.31 12.48
CA ALA A 66 0.89 8.26 11.42
C ALA A 66 0.06 9.56 11.37
N PRO A 67 -0.48 9.97 10.19
CA PRO A 67 -0.39 9.28 8.91
C PRO A 67 0.89 9.60 8.12
N MET A 68 1.45 8.61 7.41
CA MET A 68 2.61 8.80 6.52
C MET A 68 2.36 8.16 5.15
N LEU A 69 2.77 8.84 4.08
CA LEU A 69 2.82 8.26 2.74
C LEU A 69 4.25 7.79 2.44
N CYS A 70 4.40 6.51 2.13
CA CYS A 70 5.67 5.86 1.83
C CYS A 70 5.63 5.21 0.45
N LEU A 71 6.80 4.90 -0.10
CA LEU A 71 6.95 4.10 -1.31
C LEU A 71 7.69 2.82 -0.96
N ARG A 72 7.11 1.66 -1.31
CA ARG A 72 7.80 0.37 -1.26
C ARG A 72 8.42 0.11 -2.61
N LEU A 73 9.72 -0.21 -2.59
CA LEU A 73 10.46 -0.67 -3.74
C LEU A 73 10.37 -2.21 -3.77
N GLY A 74 9.74 -2.76 -4.81
CA GLY A 74 9.78 -4.18 -5.15
C GLY A 74 10.73 -4.42 -6.32
N THR A 75 11.40 -5.57 -6.36
CA THR A 75 12.15 -6.00 -7.55
C THR A 75 11.34 -7.06 -8.29
N VAL A 76 11.06 -6.83 -9.57
CA VAL A 76 10.51 -7.88 -10.46
C VAL A 76 11.69 -8.63 -11.07
N GLY A 77 11.77 -9.93 -10.81
CA GLY A 77 12.77 -10.85 -11.36
C GLY A 77 12.21 -11.69 -12.49
#